data_AF-A0A151QYF2-F1
#
_entry.id   AF-A0A151QYF2-F1
#
_cell.length_a   1.000
_cell.length_b   1.000
_cell.length_c   1.000
_cell.angle_alpha   90.00
_cell.angle_beta   90.00
_cell.angle_gamma   90.00
#
_symmetry.space_group_name_H-M   'P 1'
#
loop_
_entity.id
_entity.type
_entity.pdbx_description
1 polymer ?
#
loop_
_entity_poly.entity_id
_entity_poly.type
_entity_poly.pdbx_seq_one_letter_code
_entity_poly.pdbx_strand_id
1 'polypeptide(L)'
;GGRPNSNEGRIEGIKLNVPPFKCRSDPEAYLEWELKIEHAFSCNNYNEEQKVRLAITEFSDYALIWWNKLQTEGTRNEEPMVDTWA
;
A
#
# COMPACT_ATOMS: atom_id res chain seq x y z
N GLY A 1 34.47 -5.75 -6.55
CA GLY A 1 33.25 -5.92 -5.74
C GLY A 1 32.47 -4.63 -5.77
N GLY A 2 31.39 -4.59 -6.54
CA GLY A 2 30.45 -3.45 -6.53
C GLY A 2 29.42 -3.71 -5.43
N ARG A 3 29.26 -2.77 -4.50
CA ARG A 3 28.15 -2.80 -3.54
C ARG A 3 26.86 -2.56 -4.33
N PRO A 4 25.79 -3.35 -4.13
CA PRO A 4 24.51 -3.02 -4.74
C PRO A 4 24.04 -1.71 -4.10
N ASN A 5 23.71 -0.75 -4.95
CA ASN A 5 23.19 0.55 -4.60
C ASN A 5 21.83 0.35 -3.91
N SER A 6 21.77 0.37 -2.58
CA SER A 6 20.58 0.05 -1.76
C SER A 6 19.48 1.12 -1.79
N ASN A 7 19.29 1.81 -2.91
CA ASN A 7 18.29 2.87 -3.06
C ASN A 7 17.07 2.48 -3.92
N GLU A 8 16.95 1.21 -4.30
CA GLU A 8 15.88 0.72 -5.19
C GLU A 8 14.51 0.55 -4.51
N GLY A 9 14.45 0.68 -3.17
CA GLY A 9 13.21 0.52 -2.39
C GLY A 9 12.70 1.79 -1.70
N ARG A 10 13.35 2.94 -1.85
CA ARG A 10 12.98 4.16 -1.13
C ARG A 10 12.15 5.07 -2.04
N ILE A 11 10.82 4.99 -1.89
CA ILE A 11 9.91 5.99 -2.50
C ILE A 11 10.05 7.27 -1.66
N GLU A 12 11.13 8.01 -1.88
CA GLU A 12 11.39 9.26 -1.16
C GLU A 12 10.48 10.37 -1.68
N GLY A 13 9.58 10.86 -0.83
CA GLY A 13 8.92 12.16 -1.02
C GLY A 13 7.62 12.16 -1.82
N ILE A 14 7.06 11.00 -2.18
CA ILE A 14 5.74 10.95 -2.82
C ILE A 14 4.69 10.86 -1.72
N LYS A 15 4.21 12.03 -1.30
CA LYS A 15 2.98 12.12 -0.51
C LYS A 15 1.82 11.94 -1.48
N LEU A 16 1.19 10.77 -1.47
CA LEU A 16 -0.09 10.61 -2.14
C LEU A 16 -1.05 11.64 -1.51
N ASN A 17 -1.71 12.45 -2.34
CA ASN A 17 -2.80 13.33 -1.86
C ASN A 17 -4.07 12.52 -1.63
N VAL A 18 -3.92 11.38 -0.95
CA VAL A 18 -4.98 10.45 -0.63
C VAL A 18 -5.28 10.63 0.86
N PRO A 19 -6.55 10.74 1.28
CA PRO A 19 -6.87 10.82 2.69
C PRO A 19 -6.55 9.48 3.37
N PRO A 20 -6.10 9.47 4.64
CA PRO A 20 -5.84 8.23 5.35
C PRO A 20 -7.08 7.34 5.38
N PHE A 21 -6.95 6.08 4.96
CA PHE A 21 -8.04 5.12 5.00
C PHE A 21 -8.12 4.50 6.40
N LYS A 22 -9.26 4.72 7.07
CA LYS A 22 -9.49 4.28 8.45
C LYS A 22 -10.23 2.95 8.57
N CYS A 23 -10.58 2.33 7.43
CA CYS A 23 -11.48 1.17 7.39
C CYS A 23 -12.77 1.42 8.22
N ARG A 24 -13.38 2.58 8.04
CA ARG A 24 -14.70 2.89 8.63
C ARG A 24 -15.77 2.21 7.77
N SER A 25 -16.93 1.89 8.35
CA SER A 25 -18.10 1.30 7.68
C SER A 25 -18.78 2.25 6.67
N ASP A 26 -18.05 3.19 6.10
CA ASP A 26 -18.51 4.16 5.13
C ASP A 26 -18.05 3.72 3.73
N PRO A 27 -18.94 3.15 2.90
CA PRO A 27 -18.60 2.68 1.57
C PRO A 27 -18.15 3.82 0.63
N GLU A 28 -18.66 5.05 0.83
CA GLU A 28 -18.29 6.20 -0.01
C GLU A 28 -16.85 6.60 0.25
N ALA A 29 -16.41 6.57 1.52
CA ALA A 29 -15.03 6.84 1.88
C ALA A 29 -14.04 5.82 1.28
N TYR A 30 -14.43 4.55 1.13
CA TYR A 30 -13.63 3.55 0.43
C TYR A 30 -13.52 3.87 -1.07
N LEU A 31 -14.65 4.14 -1.73
CA LEU A 31 -14.67 4.45 -3.17
C LEU A 31 -13.88 5.71 -3.50
N GLU A 32 -13.98 6.76 -2.67
CA GLU A 32 -13.17 7.96 -2.84
C GLU A 32 -11.67 7.70 -2.69
N TRP A 33 -11.29 6.86 -1.72
CA TRP A 33 -9.90 6.49 -1.49
C TRP A 33 -9.36 5.67 -2.68
N GLU A 34 -10.11 4.66 -3.11
CA GLU A 34 -9.79 3.80 -4.25
C GLU A 34 -9.62 4.62 -5.54
N LEU A 35 -10.55 5.52 -5.84
CA LEU A 35 -10.44 6.38 -7.02
C LEU A 35 -9.20 7.29 -6.99
N LYS A 36 -8.87 7.86 -5.83
CA LYS A 36 -7.71 8.76 -5.68
C LYS A 36 -6.39 8.00 -5.79
N ILE A 37 -6.31 6.79 -5.23
CA ILE A 37 -5.10 5.98 -5.30
C ILE A 37 -4.88 5.39 -6.70
N GLU A 38 -5.95 4.93 -7.36
CA GLU A 38 -5.92 4.52 -8.77
C GLU A 38 -5.47 5.66 -9.67
N HIS A 39 -6.00 6.87 -9.46
CA HIS A 39 -5.56 8.04 -10.22
C HIS A 39 -4.07 8.31 -10.00
N ALA A 40 -3.59 8.27 -8.75
CA ALA A 40 -2.18 8.46 -8.44
C ALA A 40 -1.30 7.38 -9.09
N PHE A 41 -1.74 6.13 -9.14
CA PHE A 41 -1.03 5.06 -9.83
C PHE A 41 -1.09 5.19 -11.35
N SER A 42 -2.17 5.71 -11.93
CA SER A 42 -2.25 5.96 -13.37
C SER A 42 -1.30 7.07 -13.84
N CYS A 43 -1.02 8.06 -12.99
CA CYS A 43 -0.13 9.18 -13.30
C CYS A 43 1.36 8.84 -13.12
N ASN A 44 1.70 7.72 -12.48
CA ASN A 44 3.06 7.37 -12.11
C ASN A 44 3.38 5.93 -12.51
N ASN A 45 4.57 5.68 -13.07
CA ASN A 45 4.93 4.33 -13.54
C ASN A 45 5.44 3.43 -12.38
N TYR A 46 4.59 3.19 -11.37
CA TYR A 46 4.89 2.28 -10.26
C TYR A 46 4.73 0.82 -10.66
N ASN A 47 5.64 -0.02 -10.19
CA ASN A 47 5.44 -1.45 -10.22
C ASN A 47 4.44 -1.90 -9.14
N GLU A 48 3.97 -3.13 -9.25
CA GLU A 48 2.94 -3.71 -8.39
C GLU A 48 3.32 -3.67 -6.89
N GLU A 49 4.56 -4.02 -6.56
CA GLU A 49 5.07 -3.97 -5.18
C GLU A 49 5.13 -2.54 -4.63
N GLN A 50 5.44 -1.54 -5.47
CA GLN A 50 5.44 -0.12 -5.09
C GLN A 50 4.03 0.38 -4.82
N LYS A 51 3.06 -0.01 -5.65
CA LYS A 51 1.64 0.33 -5.45
C LYS A 51 1.12 -0.20 -4.13
N VAL A 52 1.37 -1.48 -3.83
CA VAL A 52 0.97 -2.09 -2.55
C VAL A 52 1.61 -1.35 -1.37
N ARG A 53 2.92 -1.09 -1.40
CA ARG A 53 3.62 -0.32 -0.34
C ARG A 53 3.03 1.06 -0.13
N LEU A 54 2.71 1.78 -1.20
CA LEU A 54 2.11 3.11 -1.14
C LEU A 54 0.69 3.09 -0.58
N ALA A 55 -0.13 2.11 -0.94
CA ALA A 55 -1.46 1.95 -0.38
C ALA A 55 -1.43 1.70 1.13
N ILE A 56 -0.49 0.87 1.59
CA ILE A 56 -0.30 0.58 3.02
C ILE A 56 0.10 1.84 3.79
N THR A 57 0.91 2.73 3.22
CA THR A 57 1.28 3.98 3.91
C THR A 57 0.10 4.92 4.15
N GLU A 58 -0.97 4.78 3.38
CA GLU A 58 -2.22 5.53 3.57
C GLU A 58 -3.18 4.84 4.56
N PHE A 59 -2.89 3.63 5.02
CA PHE A 59 -3.68 2.97 6.05
C PHE A 59 -3.49 3.62 7.41
N SER A 60 -4.59 3.78 8.12
CA SER A 60 -4.61 4.33 9.47
C SER A 60 -5.63 3.60 10.34
N ASP A 61 -5.49 3.77 11.67
CA ASP A 61 -6.39 3.17 12.66
C ASP A 61 -6.61 1.66 12.42
N TYR A 62 -7.86 1.25 12.21
CA TYR A 62 -8.25 -0.15 12.04
C TYR A 62 -7.71 -0.79 10.76
N ALA A 63 -7.52 -0.02 9.68
CA ALA A 63 -6.98 -0.54 8.42
C ALA A 63 -5.55 -1.07 8.62
N LEU A 64 -4.73 -0.33 9.37
CA LEU A 64 -3.36 -0.72 9.66
C LEU A 64 -3.30 -1.96 10.58
N ILE A 65 -4.21 -2.06 11.55
CA ILE A 65 -4.32 -3.24 12.42
C ILE A 65 -4.71 -4.48 11.61
N TRP A 66 -5.69 -4.35 10.71
CA TRP A 66 -6.10 -5.43 9.82
C TRP A 66 -4.96 -5.90 8.93
N TRP A 67 -4.23 -4.98 8.29
CA TRP A 67 -3.09 -5.31 7.44
C TRP A 67 -1.98 -6.05 8.19
N ASN A 68 -1.66 -5.63 9.41
CA ASN A 68 -0.66 -6.31 10.25
C ASN A 68 -1.09 -7.73 10.63
N LYS A 69 -2.38 -7.95 10.91
CA LYS A 69 -2.92 -9.29 11.16
C LYS A 69 -2.82 -10.17 9.92
N LEU A 70 -3.20 -9.66 8.76
CA LEU A 70 -3.12 -10.38 7.48
C LEU A 70 -1.69 -10.86 7.19
N GLN A 71 -0.69 -10.00 7.36
CA GLN A 71 0.72 -10.39 7.19
C GLN A 71 1.17 -11.45 8.19
N THR A 72 0.74 -11.32 9.45
CA THR A 72 1.09 -12.26 10.52
C THR A 72 0.48 -13.64 10.27
N GLU A 73 -0.77 -13.67 9.82
CA GLU A 73 -1.48 -14.90 9.47
C GLU A 73 -0.90 -15.54 8.21
N GLY A 74 -0.60 -14.76 7.17
CA GLY A 74 0.04 -15.27 5.95
C GLY A 74 1.40 -15.90 6.21
N THR A 75 2.22 -15.28 7.07
CA THR A 75 3.53 -15.85 7.49
C THR A 75 3.35 -17.18 8.21
N ARG A 76 2.31 -17.32 9.04
CA ARG A 76 2.03 -18.56 9.77
C ARG A 76 1.52 -19.68 8.86
N ASN A 77 0.82 -19.31 7.78
CA ASN A 77 0.19 -20.24 6.86
C ASN A 77 1.06 -20.55 5.62
N GLU A 78 2.28 -20.00 5.54
CA GLU A 78 3.15 -20.06 4.34
C GLU A 78 2.47 -19.49 3.07
N GLU A 79 1.50 -18.59 3.26
CA GLU A 79 0.83 -17.93 2.14
C GLU A 79 1.70 -16.78 1.60
N PRO A 80 1.69 -16.54 0.28
CA PRO A 80 2.41 -15.42 -0.31
C PRO A 80 1.94 -14.10 0.32
N MET A 81 2.90 -13.22 0.62
CA MET A 81 2.55 -11.85 0.99
C MET A 81 1.85 -11.18 -0.19
N VAL A 82 0.83 -10.37 0.09
CA VAL A 82 0.17 -9.56 -0.93
C VAL A 82 1.19 -8.54 -1.44
N ASP A 83 1.68 -8.77 -2.66
CA ASP A 83 2.73 -7.98 -3.33
C ASP A 83 2.28 -7.44 -4.71
N THR A 84 1.03 -7.68 -5.07
CA THR A 84 0.41 -7.26 -6.33
C THR A 84 -0.79 -6.34 -6.11
N TRP A 85 -0.97 -5.37 -6.99
CA TRP A 85 -2.12 -4.47 -7.02
C TRP A 85 -3.08 -4.94 -8.14
N ALA A 86 -4.37 -5.06 -7.85
CA ALA A 86 -5.35 -5.71 -8.73
C ALA A 86 -6.19 -4.70 -9.50
#